data_AF-A0A454VY78-F1
#
_entry.id   AF-A0A454VY78-F1
#
_cell.length_a   1.000
_cell.length_b   1.000
_cell.length_c   1.000
_cell.angle_alpha   90.00
_cell.angle_beta   90.00
_cell.angle_gamma   90.00
#
_symmetry.space_group_name_H-M   'P 1'
#
loop_
_entity.id
_entity.type
_entity.pdbx_description
1 polymer ?
#
loop_
_entity_poly.entity_id
_entity_poly.type
_entity_poly.pdbx_seq_one_letter_code
_entity_poly.pdbx_strand_id
1 'polypeptide(L)'
;MDSRRLLRTTAVALASAGLILSGCSGGSDAAAPRTTAQGQPAPSAAPEALKEFYAQKPKWRDCGVEGFQCATLRVPLDYAKPDGEEIELAVSRARATGPGKRIGSLLVNPGGPGGSAVGYLQAYAGIGYPAPVRARYDMVAVDPRGVARSEAVECLTGPQMDAYTQVDQTPDDAAETDALG
;
A
#
# COMPACT_ATOMS: atom_id res chain seq x y z
N MET A 1 56.29 -10.98 -26.73
CA MET A 1 55.30 -10.64 -25.68
C MET A 1 55.01 -9.16 -25.75
N ASP A 2 53.76 -8.81 -26.03
CA ASP A 2 53.37 -7.49 -26.50
C ASP A 2 53.05 -6.55 -25.33
N SER A 3 54.06 -5.80 -24.87
CA SER A 3 54.01 -4.94 -23.67
C SER A 3 52.89 -3.89 -23.71
N ARG A 4 52.35 -3.60 -24.90
CA ARG A 4 51.22 -2.69 -25.11
C ARG A 4 49.87 -3.26 -24.67
N ARG A 5 49.70 -4.59 -24.61
CA ARG A 5 48.49 -5.23 -24.06
C ARG A 5 48.45 -5.19 -22.53
N LEU A 6 49.61 -5.38 -21.89
CA LEU A 6 49.75 -5.34 -20.42
C LEU A 6 49.47 -3.95 -19.83
N LEU A 7 49.87 -2.89 -20.53
CA LEU A 7 49.61 -1.49 -20.13
C LEU A 7 48.13 -1.07 -20.28
N ARG A 8 47.37 -1.71 -21.18
CA ARG A 8 45.94 -1.43 -21.36
C ARG A 8 45.07 -2.13 -20.31
N THR A 9 45.48 -3.30 -19.82
CA THR A 9 44.75 -4.02 -18.77
C THR A 9 44.93 -3.41 -17.38
N THR A 10 46.06 -2.73 -17.11
CA THR A 10 46.30 -2.07 -15.82
C THR A 10 45.57 -0.73 -15.67
N ALA A 11 45.34 0.00 -16.78
CA ALA A 11 44.64 1.28 -16.74
C ALA A 11 43.14 1.16 -16.42
N VAL A 12 42.49 0.06 -16.81
CA VAL A 12 41.05 -0.16 -16.53
C VAL A 12 40.80 -0.58 -15.08
N ALA A 13 41.74 -1.29 -14.45
CA ALA A 13 41.63 -1.73 -13.06
C ALA A 13 41.84 -0.58 -12.05
N LEU A 14 42.56 0.48 -12.41
CA LEU A 14 42.80 1.64 -11.52
C LEU A 14 41.69 2.70 -11.58
N ALA A 15 40.88 2.75 -12.64
CA ALA A 15 39.74 3.67 -12.74
C ALA A 15 38.48 3.19 -11.99
N SER A 16 38.39 1.88 -11.68
CA SER A 16 37.22 1.27 -11.01
C SER A 16 37.36 1.20 -9.48
N ALA A 17 38.54 1.47 -8.91
CA ALA A 17 38.74 1.56 -7.45
C ALA A 17 38.50 2.97 -6.88
N GLY A 18 38.53 4.02 -7.71
CA GLY A 18 38.36 5.42 -7.26
C GLY A 18 36.91 5.84 -7.01
N LEU A 19 35.93 5.12 -7.55
CA LEU A 19 34.50 5.45 -7.41
C LEU A 19 33.82 4.83 -6.17
N ILE A 20 34.55 4.03 -5.37
CA ILE A 20 33.98 3.32 -4.20
C ILE A 20 34.29 4.06 -2.87
N LEU A 21 35.07 5.15 -2.89
CA LEU A 21 35.54 5.82 -1.67
C LEU A 21 34.86 7.16 -1.32
N SER A 22 33.83 7.59 -2.06
CA SER A 22 33.15 8.88 -1.82
C SER A 22 31.77 8.78 -1.13
N GLY A 23 31.38 7.59 -0.65
CA GLY A 23 30.05 7.38 -0.06
C GLY A 23 29.94 7.58 1.46
N CYS A 24 31.06 7.65 2.20
CA CYS A 24 31.04 7.81 3.66
C CYS A 24 31.22 9.26 4.06
N SER A 25 30.26 10.12 3.69
CA SER A 25 30.08 11.37 4.44
C SER A 25 29.44 11.01 5.77
N GLY A 26 30.26 10.99 6.83
CA GLY A 26 29.82 10.90 8.21
C GLY A 26 28.89 12.07 8.51
N GLY A 27 27.59 11.81 8.39
CA GLY A 27 26.55 12.69 8.92
C GLY A 27 26.74 12.74 10.42
N SER A 28 27.07 13.92 10.92
CA SER A 28 27.19 14.23 12.33
C SER A 28 26.02 13.62 13.10
N ASP A 29 26.33 12.94 14.21
CA ASP A 29 25.38 12.68 15.28
C ASP A 29 24.95 14.02 15.91
N ALA A 30 24.21 14.82 15.14
CA ALA A 30 23.27 15.74 15.72
C ALA A 30 22.19 14.84 16.31
N ALA A 31 22.34 14.53 17.60
CA ALA A 31 21.27 14.02 18.42
C ALA A 31 20.14 15.06 18.35
N ALA A 32 19.31 14.96 17.31
CA ALA A 32 18.02 15.60 17.27
C ALA A 32 17.33 15.21 18.58
N PRO A 33 16.71 16.15 19.30
CA PRO A 33 15.90 15.79 20.46
C PRO A 33 14.95 14.70 20.00
N ARG A 34 15.11 13.49 20.54
CA ARG A 34 14.08 12.47 20.45
C ARG A 34 12.95 13.00 21.31
N THR A 35 12.15 13.89 20.73
CA THR A 35 10.79 14.11 21.19
C THR A 35 10.15 12.74 21.04
N THR A 36 10.08 11.99 22.14
CA THR A 36 9.11 10.92 22.24
C THR A 36 7.79 11.61 21.98
N ALA A 37 7.29 11.50 20.75
CA ALA A 37 5.90 11.77 20.46
C ALA A 37 5.14 10.74 21.29
N GLN A 38 4.85 11.09 22.54
CA GLN A 38 3.81 10.44 23.30
C GLN A 38 2.56 10.75 22.50
N GLY A 39 2.20 9.85 21.59
CA GLY A 39 0.99 9.94 20.82
C GLY A 39 -0.13 10.15 21.83
N GLN A 40 -0.77 11.31 21.78
CA GLN A 40 -1.98 11.53 22.54
C GLN A 40 -2.91 10.36 22.19
N PRO A 41 -3.52 9.69 23.19
CA PRO A 41 -4.53 8.69 22.90
C PRO A 41 -5.54 9.32 21.95
N ALA A 42 -5.80 8.66 20.81
CA ALA A 42 -6.86 9.09 19.93
C ALA A 42 -8.14 9.26 20.79
N PRO A 43 -8.94 10.32 20.58
CA PRO A 43 -10.15 10.55 21.35
C PRO A 43 -10.95 9.24 21.43
N SER A 44 -11.21 8.76 22.64
CA SER A 44 -11.60 7.36 22.87
C SER A 44 -13.03 7.03 22.44
N ALA A 45 -13.77 8.01 21.94
CA ALA A 45 -15.14 7.85 21.50
C ALA A 45 -15.29 8.41 20.09
N ALA A 46 -15.74 7.57 19.16
CA ALA A 46 -16.25 8.04 17.89
C ALA A 46 -17.42 9.01 18.15
N PRO A 47 -17.61 10.05 17.31
CA PRO A 47 -18.83 10.85 17.30
C PRO A 47 -20.09 9.98 17.38
N GLU A 48 -21.14 10.45 18.06
CA GLU A 48 -22.39 9.68 18.25
C GLU A 48 -22.90 9.10 16.93
N ALA A 49 -22.93 9.94 15.89
CA ALA A 49 -23.40 9.60 14.57
C ALA A 49 -22.56 8.54 13.84
N LEU A 50 -21.36 8.23 14.33
CA LEU A 50 -20.51 7.18 13.76
C LEU A 50 -20.54 5.88 14.57
N LYS A 51 -21.15 5.85 15.75
CA LYS A 51 -21.07 4.71 16.66
C LYS A 51 -21.52 3.40 16.04
N GLU A 52 -22.54 3.42 15.18
CA GLU A 52 -23.03 2.21 14.52
C GLU A 52 -21.96 1.55 13.66
N PHE A 53 -21.16 2.35 12.94
CA PHE A 53 -20.08 1.84 12.10
C PHE A 53 -18.94 1.24 12.93
N TYR A 54 -18.62 1.82 14.09
CA TYR A 54 -17.55 1.34 14.97
C TYR A 54 -17.98 0.15 15.85
N ALA A 55 -19.28 -0.01 16.11
CA ALA A 55 -19.82 -1.09 16.94
C ALA A 55 -20.04 -2.40 16.15
N GLN A 56 -19.81 -2.39 14.83
CA GLN A 56 -19.99 -3.56 13.97
C GLN A 56 -19.18 -4.77 14.46
N LYS A 57 -19.84 -5.93 14.43
CA LYS A 57 -19.21 -7.23 14.65
C LYS A 57 -19.11 -7.94 13.30
N PRO A 58 -17.91 -8.05 12.71
CA PRO A 58 -17.77 -8.64 11.38
C PRO A 58 -18.27 -10.09 11.36
N LYS A 59 -19.17 -10.40 10.42
CA LYS A 59 -19.68 -11.76 10.22
C LYS A 59 -18.68 -12.54 9.37
N TRP A 60 -17.71 -13.16 10.03
CA TRP A 60 -16.66 -13.93 9.37
C TRP A 60 -17.21 -15.19 8.70
N ARG A 61 -16.80 -15.40 7.45
CA ARG A 61 -17.05 -16.59 6.64
C ARG A 61 -15.74 -17.09 6.02
N ASP A 62 -15.77 -18.29 5.46
CA ASP A 62 -14.65 -18.78 4.65
C ASP A 62 -14.44 -17.89 3.41
N CYS A 63 -13.18 -17.69 3.02
CA CYS A 63 -12.79 -16.89 1.85
C CYS A 63 -12.72 -17.70 0.54
N GLY A 64 -12.77 -19.02 0.59
CA GLY A 64 -12.33 -19.91 -0.50
C GLY A 64 -10.80 -20.08 -0.56
N VAL A 65 -10.07 -19.58 0.44
CA VAL A 65 -8.62 -19.71 0.58
C VAL A 65 -8.31 -20.24 1.98
N GLU A 66 -7.62 -21.37 2.05
CA GLU A 66 -7.36 -22.06 3.31
C GLU A 66 -6.65 -21.16 4.33
N GLY A 67 -7.15 -21.16 5.58
CA GLY A 67 -6.57 -20.37 6.66
C GLY A 67 -7.02 -18.91 6.73
N PHE A 68 -7.85 -18.46 5.78
CA PHE A 68 -8.35 -17.07 5.73
C PHE A 68 -9.87 -17.01 5.94
N GLN A 69 -10.30 -15.96 6.64
CA GLN A 69 -11.70 -15.62 6.86
C GLN A 69 -12.00 -14.25 6.29
N CYS A 70 -13.16 -14.11 5.65
CA CYS A 70 -13.59 -12.89 4.99
C CYS A 70 -14.85 -12.35 5.67
N ALA A 71 -15.02 -11.04 5.68
CA ALA A 71 -16.26 -10.38 6.09
C ALA A 71 -16.42 -9.08 5.29
N THR A 72 -17.54 -8.39 5.54
CA THR A 72 -17.84 -7.07 4.99
C THR A 72 -18.06 -6.10 6.14
N LEU A 73 -17.53 -4.89 6.01
CA LEU A 73 -17.76 -3.77 6.92
C LEU A 73 -18.50 -2.66 6.18
N ARG A 74 -19.52 -2.08 6.80
CA ARG A 74 -20.20 -0.87 6.28
C ARG A 74 -19.49 0.38 6.78
N VAL A 75 -19.34 1.40 5.95
CA VAL A 75 -18.82 2.72 6.36
C VAL A 75 -19.57 3.81 5.60
N PRO A 76 -19.66 5.05 6.13
CA PRO A 76 -20.26 6.13 5.37
C PRO A 76 -19.36 6.51 4.19
N LEU A 77 -19.99 6.83 3.06
CA LEU A 77 -19.31 7.39 1.91
C LEU A 77 -18.70 8.75 2.29
N ASP A 78 -19.51 9.62 2.91
CA ASP A 78 -19.12 10.91 3.45
C ASP A 78 -19.24 10.91 4.98
N TYR A 79 -18.11 10.95 5.69
CA TYR A 79 -18.09 10.97 7.16
C TYR A 79 -18.65 12.27 7.77
N ALA A 80 -18.79 13.35 6.99
CA ALA A 80 -19.49 14.56 7.43
C ALA A 80 -21.03 14.43 7.33
N LYS A 81 -21.51 13.43 6.59
CA LYS A 81 -22.93 13.07 6.42
C LYS A 81 -23.11 11.56 6.69
N PRO A 82 -22.90 11.11 7.93
CA PRO A 82 -22.87 9.68 8.28
C PRO A 82 -24.21 8.97 8.06
N ASP A 83 -25.33 9.70 8.12
CA ASP A 83 -26.68 9.18 7.83
C ASP A 83 -26.98 9.12 6.30
N GLY A 84 -25.99 9.40 5.46
CA GLY A 84 -26.09 9.42 4.00
C GLY A 84 -25.84 8.05 3.36
N GLU A 85 -25.22 8.07 2.17
CA GLU A 85 -24.85 6.86 1.47
C GLU A 85 -23.75 6.09 2.21
N GLU A 86 -23.87 4.76 2.24
CA GLU A 86 -22.91 3.85 2.83
C GLU A 86 -22.26 2.99 1.74
N ILE A 87 -21.01 2.59 1.99
CA ILE A 87 -20.26 1.67 1.14
C ILE A 87 -19.82 0.43 1.91
N GLU A 88 -19.63 -0.65 1.18
CA GLU A 88 -19.13 -1.91 1.72
C GLU A 88 -17.62 -2.05 1.51
N LEU A 89 -16.90 -2.39 2.58
CA LEU A 89 -15.48 -2.70 2.55
C LEU A 89 -15.25 -4.19 2.77
N ALA A 90 -14.55 -4.82 1.83
CA ALA A 90 -14.10 -6.19 1.97
C ALA A 90 -12.93 -6.27 2.97
N VAL A 91 -13.08 -7.14 3.97
CA VAL A 91 -12.04 -7.42 4.98
C VAL A 91 -11.69 -8.91 4.96
N SER A 92 -10.42 -9.21 5.17
CA SER A 92 -9.92 -10.57 5.35
C SER A 92 -9.00 -10.68 6.56
N ARG A 93 -8.96 -11.86 7.16
CA ARG A 93 -8.17 -12.20 8.34
C ARG A 93 -7.56 -13.58 8.23
N ALA A 94 -6.28 -13.71 8.55
CA ALA A 94 -5.69 -14.96 9.04
C ALA A 94 -5.57 -14.90 10.57
N ARG A 95 -6.10 -15.89 11.28
CA ARG A 95 -6.02 -15.92 12.75
C ARG A 95 -4.62 -16.29 13.22
N ALA A 96 -4.21 -15.78 14.37
CA ALA A 96 -2.99 -16.23 15.03
C ALA A 96 -3.04 -17.74 15.32
N THR A 97 -1.99 -18.49 14.98
CA THR A 97 -1.96 -19.97 15.13
C THR A 97 -0.87 -20.51 16.06
N GLY A 98 -0.03 -19.64 16.62
CA GLY A 98 1.13 -20.06 17.41
C GLY A 98 0.87 -20.15 18.92
N PRO A 99 1.87 -20.66 19.68
CA PRO A 99 1.74 -20.80 21.13
C PRO A 99 1.67 -19.44 21.83
N GLY A 100 0.92 -19.41 22.94
CA GLY A 100 0.73 -18.22 23.78
C GLY A 100 -0.51 -17.41 23.41
N LYS A 101 -0.74 -16.34 24.17
CA LYS A 101 -1.94 -15.51 24.01
C LYS A 101 -1.81 -14.58 22.80
N ARG A 102 -2.84 -14.55 21.95
CA ARG A 102 -3.02 -13.54 20.91
C ARG A 102 -2.86 -12.13 21.50
N ILE A 103 -1.99 -11.33 20.89
CA ILE A 103 -1.73 -9.93 21.28
C ILE A 103 -2.82 -9.03 20.70
N GLY A 104 -3.14 -9.17 19.42
CA GLY A 104 -4.11 -8.30 18.76
C GLY A 104 -4.25 -8.60 17.27
N SER A 105 -4.65 -7.57 16.51
CA SER A 105 -4.68 -7.60 15.05
C SER A 105 -3.53 -6.77 14.51
N LEU A 106 -2.82 -7.28 13.50
CA LEU A 106 -1.85 -6.52 12.72
C LEU A 106 -2.48 -6.21 11.36
N LEU A 107 -2.80 -4.93 11.15
CA LEU A 107 -3.39 -4.45 9.90
C LEU A 107 -2.29 -4.26 8.85
N VAL A 108 -2.46 -4.84 7.67
CA VAL A 108 -1.51 -4.72 6.56
C VAL A 108 -2.14 -4.05 5.36
N ASN A 109 -1.34 -3.27 4.64
CA ASN A 109 -1.72 -2.58 3.41
C ASN A 109 -0.53 -2.61 2.43
N PRO A 110 -0.68 -3.14 1.19
CA PRO A 110 0.42 -3.27 0.24
C PRO A 110 0.93 -1.95 -0.34
N GLY A 111 0.19 -0.85 -0.19
CA GLY A 111 0.45 0.38 -0.92
C GLY A 111 -0.22 0.38 -2.29
N GLY A 112 0.42 1.01 -3.29
CA GLY A 112 -0.19 1.36 -4.57
C GLY A 112 -0.30 2.88 -4.71
N PRO A 113 -1.51 3.48 -4.75
CA PRO A 113 -2.85 2.97 -4.42
C PRO A 113 -3.46 2.00 -5.46
N GLY A 114 -4.64 1.43 -5.16
CA GLY A 114 -5.38 0.53 -6.07
C GLY A 114 -5.06 -0.96 -5.92
N GLY A 115 -4.05 -1.32 -5.14
CA GLY A 115 -3.71 -2.72 -4.85
C GLY A 115 -4.70 -3.36 -3.87
N SER A 116 -5.15 -4.59 -4.15
CA SER A 116 -6.00 -5.33 -3.21
C SER A 116 -5.21 -5.75 -1.98
N ALA A 117 -5.56 -5.18 -0.82
CA ALA A 117 -4.94 -5.51 0.47
C ALA A 117 -5.33 -6.91 0.95
N VAL A 118 -6.56 -7.35 0.69
CA VAL A 118 -6.99 -8.73 0.99
C VAL A 118 -6.24 -9.72 0.09
N GLY A 119 -6.04 -9.39 -1.19
CA GLY A 119 -5.22 -10.20 -2.09
C GLY A 119 -3.77 -10.29 -1.59
N TYR A 120 -3.19 -9.17 -1.19
CA TYR A 120 -1.86 -9.12 -0.57
C TYR A 120 -1.76 -9.95 0.72
N LEU A 121 -2.78 -9.89 1.57
CA LEU A 121 -2.83 -10.69 2.79
C LEU A 121 -2.81 -12.19 2.47
N GLN A 122 -3.65 -12.62 1.53
CA GLN A 122 -3.80 -14.03 1.17
C GLN A 122 -2.57 -14.58 0.44
N ALA A 123 -1.97 -13.79 -0.44
CA ALA A 123 -0.84 -14.20 -1.27
C ALA A 123 0.53 -14.04 -0.57
N TYR A 124 0.66 -13.10 0.37
CA TYR A 124 1.96 -12.76 0.95
C TYR A 124 1.91 -12.56 2.47
N ALA A 125 1.19 -11.56 2.98
CA ALA A 125 1.39 -11.14 4.37
C ALA A 125 0.97 -12.21 5.39
N GLY A 126 -0.09 -12.97 5.10
CA GLY A 126 -0.62 -14.03 5.97
C GLY A 126 0.28 -15.25 6.11
N ILE A 127 1.25 -15.42 5.20
CA ILE A 127 2.14 -16.59 5.15
C ILE A 127 3.63 -16.20 5.27
N GLY A 128 4.02 -15.05 4.72
CA GLY A 128 5.40 -14.62 4.55
C GLY A 128 5.96 -13.75 5.69
N TYR A 129 5.10 -13.12 6.51
CA TYR A 129 5.59 -12.38 7.69
C TYR A 129 6.27 -13.34 8.68
N PRO A 130 7.20 -12.86 9.54
CA PRO A 130 7.92 -13.73 10.46
C PRO A 130 6.97 -14.59 11.30
N ALA A 131 7.28 -15.89 11.44
CA ALA A 131 6.44 -16.82 12.18
C ALA A 131 6.11 -16.34 13.62
N PRO A 132 7.03 -15.71 14.38
CA PRO A 132 6.69 -15.15 15.70
C PRO A 132 5.61 -14.07 15.67
N VAL A 133 5.52 -13.29 14.59
CA VAL A 133 4.48 -12.26 14.42
C VAL A 133 3.13 -12.93 14.15
N ARG A 134 3.07 -13.82 13.15
CA ARG A 134 1.85 -14.56 12.79
C ARG A 134 1.37 -15.51 13.90
N ALA A 135 2.27 -15.93 14.78
CA ALA A 135 1.93 -16.73 15.95
C ALA A 135 1.08 -15.96 16.97
N ARG A 136 1.19 -14.63 17.01
CA ARG A 136 0.65 -13.80 18.10
C ARG A 136 -0.33 -12.72 17.63
N TYR A 137 -0.37 -12.40 16.34
CA TYR A 137 -1.30 -11.45 15.76
C TYR A 137 -2.23 -12.11 14.76
N ASP A 138 -3.51 -11.72 14.79
CA ASP A 138 -4.36 -11.92 13.62
C ASP A 138 -3.86 -10.98 12.52
N MET A 139 -3.48 -11.53 11.37
CA MET A 139 -3.12 -10.72 10.21
C MET A 139 -4.43 -10.28 9.53
N VAL A 140 -4.65 -8.98 9.39
CA VAL A 140 -5.91 -8.43 8.88
C VAL A 140 -5.65 -7.43 7.77
N ALA A 141 -6.47 -7.45 6.73
CA ALA A 141 -6.41 -6.49 5.64
C ALA A 141 -7.81 -6.06 5.22
N VAL A 142 -7.93 -4.81 4.80
CA VAL A 142 -9.16 -4.22 4.28
C VAL A 142 -8.83 -3.67 2.91
N ASP A 143 -9.56 -4.09 1.88
CA ASP A 143 -9.47 -3.43 0.59
C ASP A 143 -10.00 -1.99 0.76
N PRO A 144 -9.21 -0.94 0.49
CA PRO A 144 -9.66 0.43 0.65
C PRO A 144 -10.90 0.74 -0.19
N ARG A 145 -11.66 1.77 0.17
CA ARG A 145 -12.76 2.28 -0.67
C ARG A 145 -12.28 2.52 -2.10
N GLY A 146 -13.08 2.15 -3.09
CA GLY A 146 -12.68 2.32 -4.49
C GLY A 146 -11.76 1.23 -5.03
N VAL A 147 -11.45 0.19 -4.25
CA VAL A 147 -10.40 -0.79 -4.59
C VAL A 147 -10.93 -2.22 -4.56
N ALA A 148 -10.73 -2.93 -5.67
CA ALA A 148 -10.97 -4.37 -5.78
C ALA A 148 -12.37 -4.79 -5.31
N ARG A 149 -12.48 -5.45 -4.14
CA ARG A 149 -13.76 -5.95 -3.62
C ARG A 149 -14.52 -4.93 -2.78
N SER A 150 -14.05 -3.69 -2.70
CA SER A 150 -14.64 -2.59 -1.94
C SER A 150 -15.05 -1.46 -2.88
N GLU A 151 -16.16 -1.65 -3.60
CA GLU A 151 -16.74 -0.66 -4.53
C GLU A 151 -15.70 -0.09 -5.52
N ALA A 152 -15.10 -0.95 -6.35
CA ALA A 152 -13.99 -0.56 -7.23
C ALA A 152 -14.35 0.64 -8.13
N VAL A 153 -13.44 1.61 -8.23
CA VAL A 153 -13.56 2.68 -9.22
C VAL A 153 -13.29 2.10 -10.59
N GLU A 154 -14.27 2.21 -11.48
CA GLU A 154 -14.15 1.88 -12.89
C GLU A 154 -14.04 3.17 -13.71
N CYS A 155 -13.00 3.26 -14.54
CA CYS A 155 -12.77 4.40 -15.42
C CYS A 155 -13.25 4.05 -16.85
N LEU A 156 -12.32 4.05 -17.81
CA LEU A 156 -12.57 3.67 -19.19
C LEU A 156 -12.25 2.18 -19.38
N THR A 157 -12.99 1.53 -20.28
CA THR A 157 -12.57 0.23 -20.83
C THR A 157 -11.26 0.38 -21.60
N GLY A 158 -10.55 -0.72 -21.85
CA GLY A 158 -9.32 -0.72 -22.66
C GLY A 158 -9.48 0.06 -23.98
N PRO A 159 -10.47 -0.29 -24.83
CA PRO A 159 -10.70 0.43 -26.09
C PRO A 159 -11.05 1.92 -25.92
N GLN A 160 -11.79 2.27 -24.87
CA GLN A 160 -12.10 3.67 -24.57
C GLN A 160 -10.87 4.44 -24.09
N MET A 161 -10.00 3.79 -23.32
CA MET A 161 -8.71 4.36 -22.90
C MET A 161 -7.81 4.54 -24.11
N ASP A 162 -7.75 3.55 -25.02
CA ASP A 162 -6.99 3.66 -26.26
C ASP A 162 -7.47 4.88 -27.05
N ALA A 163 -8.78 4.99 -27.28
CA ALA A 163 -9.36 6.16 -27.96
C ALA A 163 -9.05 7.49 -27.25
N TYR A 164 -9.13 7.53 -25.92
CA TYR A 164 -8.80 8.71 -25.13
C TYR A 164 -7.33 9.11 -25.27
N THR A 165 -6.40 8.15 -25.27
CA THR A 165 -4.96 8.40 -25.41
C THR A 165 -4.52 8.75 -26.82
N GLN A 166 -5.36 8.49 -27.84
CA GLN A 166 -5.13 8.89 -29.23
C GLN A 166 -5.63 10.31 -29.52
N VAL A 167 -6.26 10.99 -28.57
CA VAL A 167 -6.63 12.40 -28.73
C VAL A 167 -5.35 13.22 -28.83
N ASP A 168 -5.22 14.00 -29.90
CA ASP A 168 -4.15 14.99 -30.00
C ASP A 168 -4.34 16.04 -28.90
N GLN A 169 -3.38 16.10 -27.99
CA GLN A 169 -3.43 16.97 -26.82
C GLN A 169 -2.65 18.26 -27.03
N THR A 170 -1.94 18.40 -28.14
CA THR A 170 -1.08 19.53 -28.42
C THR A 170 -1.35 20.05 -29.82
N PRO A 171 -1.86 21.29 -29.97
CA PRO A 171 -1.88 21.95 -31.28
C PRO A 171 -0.45 22.05 -31.79
N ASP A 172 -0.10 21.25 -32.77
CA ASP A 172 1.27 21.15 -33.30
C ASP A 172 1.37 21.56 -34.77
N ASP A 173 0.22 21.85 -35.39
CA ASP A 173 0.13 22.47 -36.71
C ASP A 173 -0.58 23.84 -36.73
N ALA A 174 -0.42 24.53 -37.87
CA ALA A 174 -0.99 25.85 -38.08
C ALA A 174 -2.53 25.84 -38.07
N ALA A 175 -3.15 24.78 -38.57
CA ALA A 175 -4.60 24.68 -38.61
C ALA A 175 -5.19 24.48 -37.20
N GLU A 176 -4.52 23.70 -36.36
CA GLU A 176 -4.89 23.45 -34.97
C GLU A 176 -4.66 24.68 -34.09
N THR A 177 -3.55 25.39 -34.28
CA THR A 177 -3.28 26.64 -33.56
C THR A 177 -4.24 27.77 -33.97
N ASP A 178 -4.52 27.92 -35.27
CA ASP A 178 -5.50 28.90 -35.78
C ASP A 178 -6.94 28.59 -35.28
N ALA A 179 -7.26 27.33 -35.02
CA ALA A 179 -8.55 26.91 -34.46
C ALA A 179 -8.74 27.29 -32.99
N LEU A 180 -7.67 27.68 -32.27
CA LEU A 180 -7.73 28.10 -30.87
C LEU A 180 -7.93 29.62 -30.66
N GLY A 181 -7.71 30.44 -31.69
CA GLY A 181 -7.97 31.89 -31.69
C GLY A 181 -6.74 32.79 -31.62
#